data_AF-S7VR83-F1
#
_entry.id   AF-S7VR83-F1
#
_cell.length_a   1.000
_cell.length_b   1.000
_cell.length_c   1.000
_cell.angle_alpha   90.00
_cell.angle_beta   90.00
_cell.angle_gamma   90.00
#
_symmetry.space_group_name_H-M   'P 1'
#
loop_
_entity.id
_entity.type
_entity.pdbx_description
1 polymer ?
#
loop_
_entity_poly.entity_id
_entity_poly.type
_entity_poly.pdbx_seq_one_letter_code
_entity_poly.pdbx_strand_id
1 'polypeptide(L)' 'MERRMSEHKVATFGTHVGHYNIKKLVYFEEHSDIRIAIRREKTIKKWKKEWKKNQITEMNPKWIDLSLNWDLSKYNENKD' A
#
# COMPACT_ATOMS: atom_id res chain seq x y z
N MET A 1 -6.07 -4.70 6.03
CA MET A 1 -5.03 -3.84 5.42
C MET A 1 -3.71 -3.91 6.21
N GLU A 2 -3.76 -3.79 7.53
CA GLU A 2 -2.58 -3.76 8.42
C GLU A 2 -1.62 -4.97 8.26
N ARG A 3 -2.12 -6.21 8.21
CA ARG A 3 -1.29 -7.42 7.96
C ARG A 3 -0.45 -7.30 6.68
N ARG A 4 -1.05 -6.81 5.59
CA ARG A 4 -0.32 -6.63 4.33
C ARG A 4 0.76 -5.57 4.47
N MET A 5 0.49 -4.52 5.23
CA MET A 5 1.47 -3.48 5.48
C MET A 5 2.64 -4.00 6.31
N SER A 6 2.38 -4.78 7.37
CA SER A 6 3.46 -5.39 8.16
C SER A 6 4.35 -6.30 7.29
N GLU A 7 3.76 -7.14 6.44
CA GLU A 7 4.46 -7.98 5.45
C GLU A 7 5.37 -7.13 4.53
N HIS A 8 4.87 -5.98 4.03
CA HIS A 8 5.67 -5.04 3.23
C HIS A 8 6.81 -4.39 4.02
N LYS A 9 6.57 -3.98 5.28
CA LYS A 9 7.60 -3.36 6.12
C LYS A 9 8.78 -4.32 6.36
N VAL A 10 8.48 -5.59 6.64
CA VAL A 10 9.47 -6.63 6.92
C VAL A 10 9.99 -7.36 5.68
N ALA A 11 9.52 -6.99 4.48
CA ALA A 11 9.91 -7.63 3.23
C ALA A 11 11.44 -7.55 3.01
N THR A 12 12.02 -8.68 2.64
CA THR A 12 13.45 -8.85 2.35
C THR A 12 13.72 -8.77 0.85
N PHE A 13 14.99 -8.56 0.47
CA PHE A 13 15.42 -8.44 -0.93
C PHE A 13 15.06 -9.63 -1.84
N GLY A 14 14.75 -10.81 -1.27
CA GLY A 14 14.26 -11.97 -2.02
C GLY A 14 12.82 -11.86 -2.55
N THR A 15 12.10 -10.80 -2.19
CA THR A 15 10.73 -10.54 -2.65
C THR A 15 10.68 -9.34 -3.59
N HIS A 16 9.67 -9.27 -4.46
CA HIS A 16 9.47 -8.10 -5.34
C HIS A 16 9.38 -6.78 -4.55
N VAL A 17 8.65 -6.81 -3.43
CA VAL A 17 8.47 -5.65 -2.57
C VAL A 17 9.78 -5.20 -1.94
N GLY A 18 10.58 -6.14 -1.43
CA GLY A 18 11.87 -5.81 -0.84
C GLY A 18 12.90 -5.37 -1.88
N HIS A 19 12.94 -6.00 -3.05
CA HIS A 19 13.82 -5.63 -4.15
C HIS A 19 13.66 -4.17 -4.58
N TYR A 20 12.41 -3.69 -4.68
CA TYR A 20 12.09 -2.31 -5.06
C TYR A 20 11.86 -1.37 -3.86
N ASN A 21 12.12 -1.83 -2.63
CA ASN A 21 11.89 -1.07 -1.40
C ASN A 21 10.48 -0.45 -1.28
N ILE A 22 9.44 -1.20 -1.68
CA ILE A 22 8.04 -0.73 -1.71
C ILE A 22 7.42 -0.84 -0.31
N LYS A 23 7.85 0.06 0.60
CA LYS A 23 7.52 0.00 2.02
C LYS A 23 6.63 1.13 2.55
N LYS A 24 6.27 2.11 1.72
CA LYS A 24 5.44 3.25 2.12
C LYS A 24 4.02 3.12 1.58
N LEU A 25 3.02 3.27 2.43
CA LEU A 25 1.62 3.35 2.00
C LEU A 25 1.27 4.81 1.77
N VAL A 26 1.26 5.26 0.52
CA VAL A 26 0.99 6.67 0.20
C VAL A 26 -0.44 6.95 -0.25
N TYR A 27 -1.21 5.89 -0.55
CA TYR A 27 -2.58 5.96 -1.05
C TYR A 27 -3.31 4.65 -0.85
N PHE A 28 -4.57 4.71 -0.41
CA PHE A 28 -5.52 3.60 -0.45
C PHE A 28 -6.94 4.15 -0.57
N GLU A 29 -7.86 3.32 -1.04
CA GLU A 29 -9.28 3.62 -1.09
C GLU A 29 -10.04 2.50 -0.38
N GLU A 30 -11.02 2.86 0.44
CA GLU A 30 -11.93 1.91 1.08
C GLU A 30 -13.23 1.84 0.28
N HIS A 31 -13.73 0.63 0.09
CA HIS A 31 -14.94 0.35 -0.67
C HIS A 31 -15.77 -0.67 0.11
N SER A 32 -17.08 -0.45 0.21
CA SER A 32 -18.00 -1.34 0.92
C SER A 32 -18.32 -2.64 0.15
N ASP A 33 -18.16 -2.64 -1.17
CA ASP A 33 -18.35 -3.80 -2.04
C ASP A 33 -17.02 -4.26 -2.66
N ILE A 34 -16.69 -5.54 -2.45
CA ILE A 34 -15.48 -6.17 -2.98
C ILE A 34 -15.38 -6.10 -4.51
N ARG A 35 -16.50 -6.17 -5.23
CA ARG A 35 -16.54 -6.07 -6.70
C ARG A 35 -16.13 -4.67 -7.17
N ILE A 36 -16.53 -3.64 -6.44
CA ILE A 36 -16.13 -2.25 -6.70
C ILE A 36 -14.64 -2.11 -6.44
N ALA A 37 -14.15 -2.61 -5.30
CA ALA A 37 -12.72 -2.59 -4.96
C ALA A 37 -11.87 -3.28 -6.05
N ILE A 38 -12.25 -4.47 -6.50
CA ILE A 38 -11.55 -5.23 -7.55
C ILE A 38 -11.57 -4.47 -8.89
N ARG A 39 -12.73 -3.94 -9.28
CA ARG A 39 -12.85 -3.16 -10.53
C ARG A 39 -11.92 -1.94 -10.46
N ARG A 40 -11.94 -1.22 -9.34
CA ARG A 40 -11.14 -0.03 -9.12
C ARG A 40 -9.65 -0.33 -9.14
N GLU A 41 -9.22 -1.40 -8.47
CA GLU A 41 -7.84 -1.87 -8.48
C GLU A 41 -7.38 -2.18 -9.93
N LYS A 42 -8.19 -2.92 -10.70
CA LYS A 42 -7.89 -3.22 -12.11
C LYS A 42 -7.78 -1.96 -12.97
N THR A 43 -8.67 -0.99 -12.75
CA THR A 43 -8.65 0.31 -13.44
C THR A 43 -7.37 1.07 -13.11
N ILE A 44 -7.04 1.24 -11.83
CA ILE A 44 -5.83 1.95 -11.39
C ILE A 44 -4.60 1.25 -11.96
N LYS A 45 -4.50 -0.09 -11.91
CA LYS A 45 -3.35 -0.83 -12.45
C LYS A 45 -3.04 -0.45 -13.90
N LYS A 46 -4.07 -0.23 -14.73
CA LYS A 46 -3.96 0.17 -16.15
C LYS A 46 -3.70 1.67 -16.38
N TRP A 47 -3.79 2.51 -15.36
CA TRP A 47 -3.57 3.95 -15.52
C TRP A 47 -2.13 4.29 -15.88
N LYS A 48 -1.99 5.38 -16.65
CA LYS A 48 -0.71 6.07 -16.85
C LYS A 48 -0.13 6.47 -15.49
N LYS A 49 1.20 6.42 -15.38
CA LYS A 49 1.93 6.75 -14.15
C LYS A 49 1.58 8.15 -13.63
N GLU A 50 1.41 9.11 -14.53
CA GLU A 50 1.06 10.50 -14.21
C GLU A 50 -0.29 10.61 -13.51
N TRP A 51 -1.32 9.89 -13.96
CA TRP A 51 -2.64 9.94 -13.33
C TRP A 51 -2.61 9.37 -11.91
N LYS A 52 -1.85 8.29 -11.70
CA LYS A 52 -1.61 7.76 -10.35
C LYS A 52 -0.94 8.81 -9.47
N LYS A 53 0.11 9.48 -9.97
CA LYS A 53 0.80 10.54 -9.24
C LYS A 53 -0.14 11.69 -8.90
N ASN A 54 -0.96 12.15 -9.84
CA ASN A 54 -1.87 13.27 -9.61
C ASN A 54 -2.87 12.93 -8.49
N GLN A 55 -3.46 11.74 -8.53
CA GLN A 55 -4.40 11.29 -7.49
C GLN A 55 -3.74 11.13 -6.12
N ILE A 56 -2.52 10.58 -6.08
CA ILE A 56 -1.74 10.51 -4.84
C ILE A 56 -1.42 11.91 -4.32
N THR A 57 -0.95 12.82 -5.18
CA THR A 57 -0.58 14.19 -4.78
C THR A 57 -1.79 15.01 -4.34
N GLU A 58 -2.97 14.79 -4.93
CA GLU A 58 -4.21 15.45 -4.54
C GLU A 58 -4.62 15.07 -3.12
N MET A 59 -4.57 13.78 -2.77
CA MET A 59 -4.95 13.28 -1.44
C MET A 59 -3.82 13.37 -0.40
N ASN A 60 -2.57 13.28 -0.85
CA ASN A 60 -1.38 13.22 -0.01
C ASN A 60 -0.23 14.02 -0.67
N PRO A 61 -0.31 15.37 -0.68
CA PRO A 61 0.64 16.22 -1.38
C PRO A 61 2.09 16.03 -0.93
N LYS A 62 2.28 15.65 0.33
CA LYS A 62 3.60 15.42 0.94
C LYS A 62 4.10 13.99 0.79
N TRP A 63 3.31 13.10 0.16
CA TRP A 63 3.65 11.68 -0.02
C TRP A 63 4.04 11.00 1.30
N ILE A 64 3.35 11.38 2.38
CA ILE A 64 3.58 10.86 3.72
C ILE A 64 3.13 9.39 3.75
N ASP A 65 3.84 8.58 4.53
CA ASP A 65 3.41 7.22 4.78
C ASP A 65 2.18 7.22 5.69
N LEU A 66 1.04 6.86 5.13
CA LEU A 66 -0.25 6.81 5.82
C LEU A 66 -0.28 5.72 6.90
N SER A 67 0.65 4.77 6.84
CA SER A 67 0.78 3.71 7.84
C SER A 67 1.71 4.06 9.01
N LEU A 68 2.25 5.29 9.07
CA LEU A 68 3.28 5.66 10.05
C LEU A 68 2.84 5.44 11.51
N ASN A 69 1.57 5.73 11.82
CA ASN A 69 1.01 5.63 13.16
C ASN A 69 0.16 4.36 13.35
N TRP A 70 0.25 3.38 12.45
CA TRP A 70 -0.49 2.14 12.59
C TRP A 70 0.23 1.21 13.58
N ASP A 71 -0.54 0.59 14.47
CA ASP A 71 -0.01 -0.47 15.31
C ASP A 71 0.06 -1.79 14.53
N LEU A 72 1.27 -2.11 14.07
CA LEU A 72 1.57 -3.33 13.32
C LEU A 72 2.23 -4.41 14.20
N SER A 73 2.39 -4.17 15.50
CA SER A 73 3.10 -5.06 16.44
C SER A 73 2.52 -6.48 16.44
N LYS A 74 1.18 -6.58 16.42
CA LYS A 74 0.41 -7.84 16.37
C LYS A 74 0.69 -8.76 15.18
N TYR A 75 1.44 -8.31 14.17
CA TYR A 75 1.81 -9.12 13.01
C TYR A 75 3.29 -9.51 12.98
N ASN A 76 4.08 -9.07 13.96
CA ASN A 76 5.50 -9.37 14.07
C ASN A 76 5.78 -10.61 14.96
N GLU A 77 4.77 -11.15 15.63
CA GLU A 77 4.89 -12.20 16.66
C GLU A 77 4.98 -13.65 16.13
N ASN A 78 5.02 -13.86 14.81
CA ASN A 78 5.10 -15.20 14.21
C ASN A 78 6.34 -15.37 13.34
N LYS A 79 7.52 -15.09 13.89
CA LYS A 79 8.81 -15.44 13.28
C LYS A 79 9.71 -16.14 14.30
N ASP A 80 9.23 -17.28 14.79
CA ASP A 80 10.06 -18.36 15.30
C ASP A 80 10.17 -19.45 14.22
#